data_AF-A0A3S1F0A4-F1
#
_entry.id   AF-A0A3S1F0A4-F1
#
_cell.length_a   1.000
_cell.length_b   1.000
_cell.length_c   1.000
_cell.angle_alpha   90.00
_cell.angle_beta   90.00
_cell.angle_gamma   90.00
#
_symmetry.space_group_name_H-M   'P 1'
#
loop_
_entity.id
_entity.type
_entity.pdbx_description
1 polymer ?
#
loop_
_entity_poly.entity_id
_entity_poly.type
_entity_poly.pdbx_seq_one_letter_code
_entity_poly.pdbx_strand_id
1 'polypeptide(L)' 'MNAQTAILKKDITPEGGDYEVVRRAIEKISLDYRDQPSLEILAEEVGETPTGLQKLFTRWAGLSPKAFLQAVTLDHARK' A
#
# COMPACT_ATOMS: atom_id res chain seq x y z
N MET A 1 -15.18 29.06 20.71
CA MET A 1 -13.80 28.53 20.58
C MET A 1 -13.54 28.34 19.09
N ASN A 2 -12.71 29.19 18.49
CA ASN A 2 -12.45 29.16 17.04
C ASN A 2 -11.36 28.13 16.76
N ALA A 3 -11.75 26.93 16.35
CA ALA A 3 -10.81 25.98 15.78
C ALA A 3 -10.37 26.52 14.41
N GLN A 4 -9.18 27.10 14.36
CA GLN A 4 -8.52 27.37 13.09
C GLN A 4 -8.16 26.01 12.50
N THR A 5 -8.99 25.54 11.57
CA THR A 5 -8.71 24.36 10.76
C THR A 5 -7.35 24.58 10.10
N ALA A 6 -6.40 23.68 10.30
CA ALA A 6 -5.11 23.76 9.63
C ALA A 6 -5.35 23.54 8.13
N ILE A 7 -5.50 24.63 7.38
CA ILE A 7 -5.61 24.59 5.92
C ILE A 7 -4.21 24.29 5.40
N LEU A 8 -3.98 23.07 4.92
CA LEU A 8 -2.75 22.72 4.23
C LEU A 8 -2.62 23.63 3.00
N LYS A 9 -1.56 24.44 2.95
CA LYS A 9 -1.28 25.37 1.83
C LYS A 9 -1.06 24.65 0.50
N LYS A 10 -0.76 23.35 0.54
CA LYS A 10 -0.59 22.50 -0.63
C LYS A 10 -1.12 21.12 -0.27
N ASP A 11 -2.21 20.74 -0.93
CA ASP A 11 -2.63 19.34 -0.92
C ASP A 11 -1.62 18.54 -1.73
N ILE A 12 -0.94 17.61 -1.06
CA ILE A 12 0.01 16.69 -1.69
C ILE A 12 -0.62 15.32 -1.93
N THR A 13 -1.88 15.14 -1.52
CA THR A 13 -2.64 13.93 -1.80
C THR A 13 -2.80 13.86 -3.32
N PRO A 14 -2.23 12.83 -3.97
CA PRO A 14 -2.37 12.69 -5.41
C PRO A 14 -3.85 12.60 -5.78
N GLU A 15 -4.27 13.40 -6.75
CA GLU A 15 -5.62 13.33 -7.32
C GLU A 15 -5.73 12.05 -8.17
N GLY A 16 -6.55 11.07 -7.75
CA GLY A 16 -6.75 9.81 -8.50
C GLY A 16 -7.02 8.57 -7.63
N GLY A 17 -7.01 7.40 -8.27
CA GLY A 17 -7.25 6.09 -7.63
C GLY A 17 -6.05 5.49 -6.88
N ASP A 18 -4.89 6.16 -6.91
CA ASP A 18 -3.63 5.69 -6.35
C ASP A 18 -3.71 5.28 -4.87
N TYR A 19 -4.31 6.15 -4.04
CA TYR A 19 -4.51 5.86 -2.62
C TYR A 19 -5.27 4.55 -2.44
N GLU A 20 -6.36 4.39 -3.19
CA GLU A 20 -7.24 3.23 -3.07
C GLU A 20 -6.54 1.95 -3.54
N VAL A 21 -5.74 2.03 -4.62
CA VAL A 21 -4.90 0.91 -5.09
C VAL A 21 -3.91 0.49 -4.00
N VAL A 22 -3.18 1.43 -3.42
CA VAL A 22 -2.18 1.12 -2.38
C VAL A 22 -2.85 0.60 -1.11
N ARG A 23 -3.98 1.21 -0.69
CA ARG A 23 -4.77 0.77 0.47
C ARG A 23 -5.22 -0.68 0.32
N ARG A 24 -5.80 -1.03 -0.84
CA ARG A 24 -6.24 -2.41 -1.14
C ARG A 24 -5.08 -3.39 -1.20
N ALA A 25 -3.93 -3.00 -1.77
CA ALA A 25 -2.74 -3.85 -1.79
C ALA A 25 -2.21 -4.13 -0.37
N ILE A 26 -2.16 -3.12 0.51
CA ILE A 26 -1.75 -3.29 1.92
C ILE A 26 -2.72 -4.20 2.66
N GLU A 27 -4.03 -3.97 2.49
CA GLU A 27 -5.08 -4.80 3.09
C GLU A 27 -4.92 -6.27 2.68
N LYS A 28 -4.76 -6.54 1.39
CA LYS A 28 -4.56 -7.88 0.85
C LYS A 28 -3.32 -8.56 1.44
N ILE A 29 -2.18 -7.87 1.46
CA ILE A 29 -0.96 -8.42 2.06
C ILE A 29 -1.16 -8.69 3.56
N SER A 30 -1.86 -7.81 4.28
CA SER A 30 -2.03 -7.93 5.74
C SER A 30 -2.96 -9.09 6.13
N LEU A 31 -4.00 -9.34 5.34
CA LEU A 31 -4.95 -10.44 5.58
C LEU A 31 -4.38 -11.79 5.13
N ASP A 32 -3.74 -11.82 3.95
CA ASP A 32 -3.40 -13.06 3.26
C ASP A 32 -1.88 -13.35 3.28
N TYR A 33 -1.13 -12.71 4.20
CA TYR A 33 0.34 -12.87 4.27
C TYR A 33 0.78 -14.33 4.36
N ARG A 34 -0.02 -15.21 4.97
CA ARG A 34 0.29 -16.64 5.11
C ARG A 34 0.40 -17.36 3.77
N ASP A 35 -0.37 -16.91 2.77
CA ASP A 35 -0.39 -17.50 1.43
C ASP A 35 0.78 -16.99 0.57
N GLN A 36 1.57 -16.04 1.09
CA GLN A 36 2.71 -15.42 0.41
C GLN A 36 2.37 -14.97 -1.03
N PRO A 37 1.35 -14.10 -1.20
CA PRO A 37 0.86 -13.73 -2.52
C PRO A 37 1.99 -13.12 -3.37
N SER A 38 2.02 -13.49 -4.65
CA SER A 38 2.97 -12.94 -5.60
C SER A 38 2.58 -11.52 -6.01
N LEU A 39 3.53 -10.78 -6.61
CA LEU A 39 3.26 -9.43 -7.09
C LEU A 39 2.19 -9.41 -8.19
N GLU A 40 2.14 -10.46 -9.01
CA GLU A 40 1.17 -10.64 -10.09
C GLU A 40 -0.25 -10.75 -9.54
N ILE A 41 -0.46 -11.58 -8.52
CA ILE A 41 -1.76 -11.74 -7.85
C ILE A 41 -2.22 -10.41 -7.24
N LEU A 42 -1.30 -9.71 -6.56
CA LEU A 42 -1.62 -8.42 -5.94
C LEU A 42 -1.98 -7.36 -6.98
N ALA A 43 -1.31 -7.37 -8.13
CA ALA A 43 -1.54 -6.43 -9.22
C ALA A 43 -2.88 -6.67 -9.91
N GLU A 44 -3.22 -7.94 -10.18
CA GLU A 44 -4.50 -8.34 -10.75
C GLU A 44 -5.68 -7.89 -9.85
N GLU A 45 -5.57 -8.13 -8.54
CA GLU A 45 -6.59 -7.78 -7.54
C GLU A 45 -6.95 -6.28 -7.52
N VAL A 46 -5.94 -5.43 -7.76
CA VAL A 46 -6.09 -3.97 -7.74
C VAL A 46 -6.19 -3.35 -9.14
N GLY A 47 -6.26 -4.17 -10.19
CA GLY A 47 -6.42 -3.72 -11.58
C GLY A 47 -5.17 -3.05 -12.17
N GLU A 48 -3.99 -3.40 -11.67
CA GLU A 48 -2.70 -2.84 -12.10
C GLU A 48 -1.80 -3.86 -12.80
N THR A 49 -0.79 -3.34 -13.51
CA THR A 49 0.31 -4.20 -13.94
C THR A 49 1.28 -4.46 -12.78
N PRO A 50 2.01 -5.60 -12.74
CA PRO A 50 2.97 -5.88 -11.67
C PRO A 50 3.99 -4.75 -11.47
N THR A 51 4.55 -4.22 -12.57
CA THR A 51 5.49 -3.10 -12.53
C THR A 51 4.83 -1.79 -12.08
N GLY A 52 3.59 -1.54 -12.50
CA GLY A 52 2.79 -0.39 -12.09
C GLY A 52 2.56 -0.40 -10.58
N LEU A 53 2.04 -1.50 -10.05
CA LEU A 53 1.82 -1.69 -8.62
C LEU A 53 3.13 -1.56 -7.83
N GLN A 54 4.22 -2.18 -8.28
CA GLN A 54 5.50 -2.06 -7.58
C GLN A 54 5.96 -0.59 -7.44
N LYS A 55 5.91 0.19 -8.53
CA LYS A 55 6.31 1.60 -8.52
C LYS A 55 5.37 2.44 -7.66
N LEU A 56 4.07 2.25 -7.82
CA LEU A 56 3.04 2.99 -7.09
C LEU A 56 3.16 2.73 -5.58
N PHE A 57 3.20 1.45 -5.20
CA PHE A 57 3.34 1.03 -3.81
C PHE A 57 4.64 1.58 -3.21
N THR A 58 5.77 1.47 -3.90
CA THR A 58 7.06 1.99 -3.40
C THR A 58 7.04 3.51 -3.21
N ARG A 59 6.42 4.25 -4.13
CA ARG A 59 6.28 5.71 -4.04
C ARG A 59 5.46 6.14 -2.82
N TRP A 60 4.43 5.37 -2.47
CA TRP A 60 3.50 5.71 -1.39
C TRP A 60 3.90 5.14 -0.02
N ALA A 61 4.26 3.85 0.03
CA ALA A 61 4.60 3.16 1.27
C ALA A 61 6.08 3.33 1.67
N GLY A 62 6.96 3.72 0.74
CA GLY A 62 8.40 3.87 0.98
C GLY A 62 9.20 2.55 0.89
N LEU A 63 8.55 1.43 0.57
CA LEU A 63 9.17 0.13 0.33
C LEU A 63 8.37 -0.66 -0.70
N SER A 64 8.93 -1.75 -1.24
CA SER A 64 8.22 -2.58 -2.23
C SER A 64 7.16 -3.49 -1.60
N PRO A 65 6.16 -3.97 -2.37
CA PRO A 65 5.17 -4.94 -1.88
C PRO A 65 5.81 -6.20 -1.29
N LYS A 66 6.88 -6.71 -1.91
CA LYS A 66 7.64 -7.87 -1.42
C LYS A 66 8.28 -7.60 -0.07
N ALA A 67 8.94 -6.45 0.09
CA ALA A 67 9.57 -6.08 1.36
C ALA A 67 8.51 -5.90 2.47
N PHE A 68 7.33 -5.37 2.13
CA PHE A 68 6.22 -5.22 3.06
C PHE A 68 5.67 -6.57 3.51
N LEU A 69 5.41 -7.49 2.58
CA LEU A 69 5.00 -8.86 2.88
C LEU A 69 6.02 -9.57 3.80
N GLN A 70 7.32 -9.42 3.52
CA GLN A 70 8.38 -9.96 4.37
C GLN A 70 8.33 -9.39 5.80
N ALA A 71 8.13 -8.08 5.93
CA ALA A 71 8.01 -7.42 7.23
C ALA A 71 6.80 -7.93 8.02
N VAL A 72 5.63 -8.03 7.39
CA VAL A 72 4.41 -8.57 8.00
C VAL A 72 4.60 -10.03 8.44
N THR A 73 5.24 -10.84 7.59
CA THR A 73 5.54 -12.25 7.91
C THR A 73 6.44 -12.38 9.13
N LEU A 74 7.50 -11.55 9.20
CA LEU A 74 8.42 -11.52 10.33
C LEU A 74 7.76 -11.03 11.62
N ASP A 75 6.90 -10.01 11.56
CA ASP A 75 6.18 -9.51 12.74
C ASP A 75 5.28 -10.60 13.34
N HIS A 76 4.56 -11.32 12.49
CA HIS A 76 3.69 -12.42 12.94
C HIS A 76 4.46 -13.63 13.44
N ALA A 77 5.68 -13.90 12.94
CA ALA A 77 6.52 -14.98 13.44
C ALA A 77 7.19 -14.68 14.79
N ARG A 78 7.26 -13.40 15.18
CA ARG A 78 7.84 -12.96 16.46
C ARG A 78 6.82 -12.91 17.60
N LYS A 79 5.52 -12.96 17.28
CA LYS A 79 4.41 -13.06 18.24
C LYS A 79 4.08 -14.51 18.53
#